data_AF-A0A9Q3HLB6-F1
#
_entry.id   AF-A0A9Q3HLB6-F1
#
_cell.length_a   1.000
_cell.length_b   1.000
_cell.length_c   1.000
_cell.angle_alpha   90.00
_cell.angle_beta   90.00
_cell.angle_gamma   90.00
#
_symmetry.space_group_name_H-M   'P 1'
#
loop_
_entity.id
_entity.type
_entity.pdbx_description
1 polymer ?
#
loop_
_entity_poly.entity_id
_entity_poly.type
_entity_poly.pdbx_seq_one_letter_code
_entity_poly.pdbx_strand_id
1 'polypeptide(L)'
;MVKYSIELAEKYKLSGSHFINWKVRMKSILTFKKLYALATGTESIEMAAERDKLDPERRDLAFEIICINCNDKIEAQFSSEANNDPTILWSSIDRYYQPKTIQKQTTYLKQIFSAFLQKNKLEEALNKLLKNTQQLCSLINDKTVKPSVLLDSVVAMWVIRNLPDKYKTIGELWLKKCEIEKATPFLKDTIEELHAYIIQTEDDAETEKALSAQQNKNKNKTTTRCSNKFHNPLAQHSEEDCWKIHPEK
;
A
#
# COMPACT_ATOMS: atom_id res chain seq x y z
N MET A 1 -1.65 -37.28 -24.18
CA MET A 1 -1.88 -36.23 -23.17
C MET A 1 -1.18 -34.97 -23.68
N VAL A 2 -1.90 -33.85 -23.87
CA VAL A 2 -1.30 -32.65 -24.49
C VAL A 2 -0.40 -31.95 -23.47
N LYS A 3 0.93 -31.99 -23.68
CA LYS A 3 1.93 -31.22 -22.92
C LYS A 3 1.70 -29.72 -23.20
N TYR A 4 0.78 -29.10 -22.46
CA TYR A 4 0.68 -27.63 -22.43
C TYR A 4 1.77 -27.11 -21.49
N SER A 5 2.99 -26.96 -22.00
CA SER A 5 4.01 -26.11 -21.40
C SER A 5 3.50 -24.67 -21.48
N ILE A 6 3.28 -24.05 -20.31
CA ILE A 6 2.82 -22.67 -20.24
C ILE A 6 4.04 -21.77 -20.48
N GLU A 7 4.11 -21.17 -21.65
CA GLU A 7 5.17 -20.24 -22.05
C GLU A 7 4.74 -18.79 -21.81
N LEU A 8 5.60 -18.01 -21.16
CA LEU A 8 5.46 -16.58 -21.01
C LEU A 8 5.89 -15.87 -22.31
N ALA A 9 5.17 -14.80 -22.66
CA ALA A 9 5.60 -13.91 -23.74
C ALA A 9 7.05 -13.42 -23.52
N GLU A 10 7.80 -13.21 -24.60
CA GLU A 10 9.25 -12.94 -24.56
C GLU A 10 9.67 -11.84 -23.57
N LYS A 11 8.93 -10.73 -23.53
CA LYS A 11 9.12 -9.62 -22.58
C LYS A 11 9.01 -10.00 -21.09
N TYR A 12 8.55 -11.20 -20.80
CA TYR A 12 8.30 -11.74 -19.46
C TYR A 12 9.20 -12.94 -19.11
N LYS A 13 9.92 -13.53 -20.08
CA LYS A 13 10.93 -14.57 -19.85
C LYS A 13 12.14 -14.01 -19.11
N LEU A 14 12.81 -14.82 -18.29
CA LEU A 14 13.90 -14.35 -17.44
C LEU A 14 15.11 -13.89 -18.27
N SER A 15 15.38 -12.57 -18.29
CA SER A 15 16.55 -11.98 -18.97
C SER A 15 17.49 -11.17 -18.07
N GLY A 16 17.10 -10.96 -16.80
CA GLY A 16 17.98 -10.51 -15.72
C GLY A 16 17.45 -9.36 -14.85
N SER A 17 16.73 -8.39 -15.41
CA SER A 17 16.28 -7.20 -14.67
C SER A 17 14.99 -7.43 -13.88
N HIS A 18 14.10 -8.30 -14.38
CA HIS A 18 12.76 -8.55 -13.87
C HIS A 18 12.60 -9.92 -13.17
N PHE A 19 13.68 -10.45 -12.59
CA PHE A 19 13.68 -11.74 -11.88
C PHE A 19 12.50 -11.92 -10.91
N ILE A 20 12.12 -10.86 -10.18
CA ILE A 20 11.03 -10.92 -9.20
C ILE A 20 9.67 -11.12 -9.87
N ASN A 21 9.38 -10.33 -10.91
CA ASN A 21 8.15 -10.48 -11.68
C ASN A 21 8.09 -11.86 -12.35
N TRP A 22 9.23 -12.35 -12.83
CA TRP A 22 9.35 -13.70 -13.35
C TRP A 22 9.08 -14.76 -12.27
N LYS A 23 9.71 -14.67 -11.10
CA LYS A 23 9.55 -15.61 -9.96
C LYS A 23 8.10 -15.70 -9.50
N VAL A 24 7.39 -14.57 -9.44
CA VAL A 24 5.95 -14.52 -9.11
C VAL A 24 5.12 -15.26 -10.16
N ARG A 25 5.36 -15.02 -11.45
CA ARG A 25 4.64 -15.71 -12.54
C ARG A 25 4.93 -17.21 -12.56
N MET A 26 6.19 -17.59 -12.40
CA MET A 26 6.60 -18.98 -12.34
C MET A 26 5.98 -19.71 -11.15
N LYS A 27 5.90 -19.05 -9.98
CA LYS A 27 5.16 -19.58 -8.83
C LYS A 27 3.71 -19.91 -9.23
N SER A 28 3.00 -19.00 -9.89
CA SER A 28 1.62 -19.25 -10.33
C SER A 28 1.53 -20.40 -11.33
N ILE A 29 2.40 -20.44 -12.34
CA ILE A 29 2.44 -21.50 -13.36
C ILE A 29 2.69 -22.87 -12.72
N LEU A 30 3.75 -22.99 -11.92
CA LEU A 30 4.13 -24.24 -11.27
C LEU A 30 3.10 -24.66 -10.22
N THR A 31 2.46 -23.72 -9.52
CA THR A 31 1.39 -24.05 -8.55
C THR A 31 0.17 -24.60 -9.26
N PHE A 32 -0.24 -23.98 -10.38
CA PHE A 32 -1.34 -24.46 -11.21
C PHE A 32 -1.10 -25.89 -11.71
N LYS A 33 0.15 -26.21 -12.07
CA LYS A 33 0.57 -27.56 -12.47
C LYS A 33 0.86 -28.51 -11.29
N LYS A 34 0.73 -28.05 -10.04
CA LYS A 34 1.09 -28.80 -8.81
C LYS A 34 2.58 -29.21 -8.72
N LEU A 35 3.46 -28.52 -9.46
CA LEU A 35 4.91 -28.77 -9.53
C LEU A 35 5.74 -27.83 -8.66
N TYR A 36 5.13 -26.79 -8.06
CA TYR A 36 5.87 -25.76 -7.33
C TYR A 36 6.64 -26.28 -6.11
N ALA A 37 6.08 -27.26 -5.40
CA ALA A 37 6.75 -27.85 -4.25
C ALA A 37 7.94 -28.72 -4.69
N LEU A 38 7.77 -29.50 -5.76
CA LEU A 38 8.83 -30.29 -6.40
C LEU A 38 9.98 -29.38 -6.85
N ALA A 39 9.67 -28.36 -7.66
CA ALA A 39 10.66 -27.45 -8.21
C ALA A 39 11.49 -26.71 -7.16
N THR A 40 11.04 -26.64 -5.91
CA THR A 40 11.77 -25.96 -4.84
C THR A 40 12.23 -26.88 -3.73
N GLY A 41 12.09 -28.19 -3.90
CA GLY A 41 12.50 -29.17 -2.90
C GLY A 41 11.76 -29.05 -1.57
N THR A 42 10.51 -28.58 -1.58
CA THR A 42 9.69 -28.43 -0.36
C THR A 42 8.66 -29.56 -0.18
N GLU A 43 8.65 -30.57 -1.05
CA GLU A 43 7.84 -31.78 -0.84
C GLU A 43 8.46 -32.66 0.25
N SER A 44 7.62 -33.32 1.05
CA SER A 44 8.13 -34.38 1.93
C SER A 44 8.57 -35.58 1.10
N ILE A 45 9.41 -36.43 1.68
CA ILE A 45 9.94 -37.63 1.00
C ILE A 45 8.78 -38.56 0.61
N GLU A 46 7.79 -38.72 1.49
CA GLU A 46 6.62 -39.59 1.28
C GLU A 46 5.74 -39.05 0.15
N MET A 47 5.44 -37.73 0.17
CA MET A 47 4.65 -37.08 -0.87
C MET A 47 5.35 -37.12 -2.24
N ALA A 48 6.67 -36.94 -2.25
CA ALA A 48 7.46 -37.00 -3.47
C ALA A 48 7.42 -38.40 -4.08
N ALA A 49 7.61 -39.45 -3.26
CA ALA A 49 7.57 -40.83 -3.72
C ALA A 49 6.20 -41.25 -4.28
N GLU A 50 5.10 -40.87 -3.61
CA GLU A 50 3.74 -41.17 -4.08
C GLU A 50 3.44 -40.48 -5.42
N ARG A 51 3.84 -39.22 -5.55
CA ARG A 51 3.63 -38.44 -6.78
C ARG A 51 4.54 -38.86 -7.92
N ASP A 52 5.81 -39.19 -7.65
CA ASP A 52 6.73 -39.73 -8.66
C ASP A 52 6.21 -41.07 -9.22
N LYS A 53 5.53 -41.88 -8.40
CA LYS A 53 4.87 -43.12 -8.85
C LYS A 53 3.66 -42.84 -9.75
N LEU A 54 2.88 -41.81 -9.45
CA LEU A 54 1.66 -41.45 -10.19
C LEU A 54 1.97 -40.71 -11.50
N ASP A 55 3.03 -39.89 -11.50
CA ASP A 55 3.45 -39.06 -12.63
C ASP A 55 5.00 -39.06 -12.73
N PRO A 56 5.59 -40.08 -13.38
CA PRO A 56 7.05 -40.22 -13.49
C PRO A 56 7.72 -39.08 -14.25
N GLU A 57 7.01 -38.41 -15.16
CA GLU A 57 7.54 -37.35 -16.03
C GLU A 57 7.45 -35.96 -15.39
N ARG A 58 6.88 -35.84 -14.18
CA ARG A 58 6.66 -34.53 -13.52
C ARG A 58 7.95 -33.73 -13.29
N ARG A 59 9.09 -34.42 -13.12
CA ARG A 59 10.41 -33.80 -12.96
C ARG A 59 10.86 -33.13 -14.25
N ASP A 60 10.81 -33.87 -15.35
CA ASP A 60 11.15 -33.36 -16.68
C ASP A 60 10.20 -32.23 -17.08
N LEU A 61 8.90 -32.37 -16.80
CA LEU A 61 7.92 -31.31 -17.05
C LEU A 61 8.22 -30.03 -16.25
N ALA A 62 8.57 -30.16 -14.97
CA ALA A 62 8.94 -29.01 -14.14
C ALA A 62 10.22 -28.34 -14.67
N PHE A 63 11.20 -29.14 -15.09
CA PHE A 63 12.45 -28.65 -15.68
C PHE A 63 12.19 -27.90 -16.99
N GLU A 64 11.48 -28.52 -17.94
CA GLU A 64 11.09 -27.92 -19.23
C GLU A 64 10.33 -26.60 -19.03
N ILE A 65 9.37 -26.56 -18.09
CA ILE A 65 8.61 -25.33 -17.78
C ILE A 65 9.53 -24.22 -17.28
N ILE A 66 10.53 -24.53 -16.45
CA ILE A 66 11.46 -23.49 -15.97
C ILE A 66 12.36 -23.03 -17.11
N CYS A 67 12.90 -23.94 -17.92
CA CYS A 67 13.78 -23.63 -19.05
C CYS A 67 13.09 -22.76 -20.11
N ILE A 68 11.91 -23.15 -20.61
CA ILE A 68 11.20 -22.40 -21.68
C ILE A 68 10.82 -20.97 -21.25
N ASN A 69 10.73 -20.74 -19.94
CA ASN A 69 10.43 -19.43 -19.37
C ASN A 69 11.68 -18.62 -19.00
N CYS A 70 12.87 -19.16 -19.24
CA CYS A 70 14.13 -18.41 -19.25
C CYS A 70 14.43 -17.93 -20.67
N ASN A 71 15.25 -16.89 -20.82
CA ASN A 71 15.85 -16.61 -22.12
C ASN A 71 17.02 -17.55 -22.39
N ASP A 72 17.43 -17.67 -23.64
CA ASP A 72 18.47 -18.61 -24.09
C ASP A 72 19.76 -18.52 -23.28
N LYS A 73 20.17 -17.29 -22.92
CA LYS A 73 21.40 -17.07 -22.14
C LYS A 73 21.30 -17.65 -20.73
N ILE A 74 20.18 -17.41 -20.05
CA ILE A 74 19.95 -17.88 -18.69
C ILE A 74 19.70 -19.39 -18.69
N GLU A 75 18.94 -19.89 -19.66
CA GLU A 75 18.74 -21.32 -19.85
C GLU A 75 20.08 -22.04 -20.04
N ALA A 76 20.90 -21.61 -21.00
CA ALA A 76 22.21 -22.23 -21.26
C ALA A 76 23.13 -22.22 -20.03
N GLN A 77 23.06 -21.15 -19.24
CA GLN A 77 23.88 -21.00 -18.04
C GLN A 77 23.51 -22.01 -16.94
N PHE A 78 22.22 -22.25 -16.68
CA PHE A 78 21.80 -23.05 -15.51
C PHE A 78 21.31 -24.47 -15.83
N SER A 79 20.83 -24.72 -17.05
CA SER A 79 20.29 -26.04 -17.43
C SER A 79 21.36 -27.14 -17.43
N SER A 80 22.57 -26.81 -17.88
CA SER A 80 23.70 -27.75 -17.93
C SER A 80 24.15 -28.19 -16.53
N GLU A 81 24.23 -27.26 -15.59
CA GLU A 81 24.59 -27.52 -14.19
C GLU A 81 23.51 -28.32 -13.44
N ALA A 82 22.24 -28.15 -13.84
CA ALA A 82 21.11 -28.76 -13.16
C ALA A 82 20.86 -30.23 -13.55
N ASN A 83 21.41 -30.72 -14.67
CA ASN A 83 21.28 -32.11 -15.13
C ASN A 83 19.83 -32.65 -15.06
N ASN A 84 18.89 -31.92 -15.64
CA ASN A 84 17.43 -32.21 -15.62
C ASN A 84 16.77 -32.22 -14.23
N ASP A 85 17.44 -31.77 -13.16
CA ASP A 85 16.82 -31.62 -11.85
C ASP A 85 16.18 -30.22 -11.71
N PRO A 86 14.84 -30.12 -11.66
CA PRO A 86 14.15 -28.84 -11.51
C PRO A 86 14.46 -28.12 -10.19
N THR A 87 14.83 -28.87 -9.14
CA THR A 87 15.19 -28.34 -7.82
C THR A 87 16.55 -27.65 -7.88
N ILE A 88 17.53 -28.30 -8.52
CA ILE A 88 18.86 -27.73 -8.72
C ILE A 88 18.76 -26.51 -9.64
N LEU A 89 17.97 -26.60 -10.72
CA LEU A 89 17.75 -25.48 -11.63
C LEU A 89 17.14 -24.27 -10.91
N TRP A 90 16.03 -24.47 -10.20
CA TRP A 90 15.36 -23.40 -9.47
C TRP A 90 16.28 -22.76 -8.42
N SER A 91 16.94 -23.57 -7.60
CA SER A 91 17.81 -23.07 -6.53
C SER A 91 19.05 -22.34 -7.07
N SER A 92 19.58 -22.76 -8.22
CA SER A 92 20.73 -22.09 -8.86
C SER A 92 20.34 -20.74 -9.42
N ILE A 93 19.20 -20.65 -10.11
CA ILE A 93 18.63 -19.38 -10.57
C ILE A 93 18.36 -18.47 -9.35
N ASP A 94 17.69 -18.98 -8.31
CA ASP A 94 17.32 -18.18 -7.15
C ASP A 94 18.56 -17.62 -6.43
N ARG A 95 19.58 -18.45 -6.21
CA ARG A 95 20.85 -18.06 -5.59
C ARG A 95 21.60 -17.03 -6.40
N TYR A 96 21.65 -17.16 -7.73
CA TYR A 96 22.32 -16.19 -8.61
C TYR A 96 21.69 -14.79 -8.51
N TYR A 97 20.37 -14.72 -8.38
CA TYR A 97 19.65 -13.46 -8.25
C TYR A 97 19.48 -12.98 -6.78
N GLN A 98 19.82 -13.79 -5.78
CA GLN A 98 19.67 -13.47 -4.36
C GLN A 98 20.53 -12.26 -3.91
N PRO A 99 21.82 -12.11 -4.25
CA PRO A 99 22.60 -10.93 -3.88
C PRO A 99 22.02 -9.63 -4.47
N LYS A 100 21.55 -9.69 -5.73
CA LYS A 100 20.83 -8.60 -6.38
C LYS A 100 19.49 -8.31 -5.69
N THR A 101 18.89 -9.32 -5.07
CA THR A 101 17.64 -9.20 -4.29
C THR A 101 17.89 -8.53 -2.95
N ILE A 102 18.97 -8.84 -2.22
CA ILE A 102 19.33 -8.15 -0.96
C ILE A 102 19.62 -6.67 -1.23
N GLN A 103 20.42 -6.35 -2.25
CA GLN A 103 20.66 -4.95 -2.64
C GLN A 103 19.36 -4.21 -2.98
N LYS A 104 18.44 -4.87 -3.69
CA LYS A 104 17.10 -4.33 -3.98
C LYS A 104 16.25 -4.18 -2.71
N GLN A 105 16.29 -5.14 -1.77
CA GLN A 105 15.62 -5.05 -0.47
C GLN A 105 16.12 -3.85 0.33
N THR A 106 17.45 -3.68 0.45
CA THR A 106 18.07 -2.52 1.10
C THR A 106 17.67 -1.21 0.41
N THR A 107 17.57 -1.21 -0.91
CA THR A 107 17.13 -0.03 -1.68
C THR A 107 15.70 0.35 -1.30
N TYR A 108 14.76 -0.60 -1.27
CA TYR A 108 13.38 -0.32 -0.89
C TYR A 108 13.26 0.06 0.59
N LEU A 109 13.97 -0.61 1.50
CA LEU A 109 14.04 -0.23 2.92
C LEU A 109 14.52 1.22 3.08
N LYS A 110 15.60 1.60 2.39
CA LYS A 110 16.11 2.97 2.40
C LYS A 110 15.05 3.94 1.89
N GLN A 111 14.40 3.65 0.76
CA GLN A 111 13.37 4.52 0.21
C GLN A 111 12.14 4.66 1.11
N ILE A 112 11.79 3.63 1.87
CA ILE A 112 10.68 3.65 2.82
C ILE A 112 11.05 4.55 4.01
N PHE A 113 12.14 4.24 4.71
CA PHE A 113 12.50 4.95 5.94
C PHE A 113 13.19 6.30 5.71
N SER A 114 13.55 6.63 4.47
CA SER A 114 13.99 7.97 4.07
C SER A 114 12.88 8.80 3.41
N ALA A 115 11.64 8.28 3.32
CA ALA A 115 10.54 9.07 2.79
C ALA A 115 10.31 10.29 3.68
N PHE A 116 10.10 11.45 3.08
CA PHE A 116 9.79 12.66 3.83
C PHE A 116 8.33 13.01 3.62
N LEU A 117 7.52 12.89 4.67
CA LEU A 117 6.11 13.19 4.64
C LEU A 117 5.94 14.72 4.76
N GLN A 118 5.80 15.39 3.62
CA GLN A 118 5.52 16.83 3.55
C GLN A 118 4.03 17.06 3.30
N LYS A 119 3.46 18.10 3.92
CA LYS A 119 2.04 18.45 3.78
C LYS A 119 1.58 18.53 2.32
N ASN A 120 2.32 19.24 1.47
CA ASN A 120 1.97 19.49 0.07
C ASN A 120 2.24 18.31 -0.88
N LYS A 121 2.87 17.23 -0.40
CA LYS A 121 3.22 16.04 -1.18
C LYS A 121 2.86 14.75 -0.45
N LEU A 122 1.95 14.84 0.53
CA LEU A 122 1.66 13.74 1.43
C LEU A 122 1.11 12.53 0.66
N GLU A 123 0.12 12.75 -0.20
CA GLU A 123 -0.49 11.70 -1.02
C GLU A 123 0.52 11.02 -1.96
N GLU A 124 1.37 11.79 -2.65
CA GLU A 124 2.43 11.24 -3.49
C GLU A 124 3.41 10.38 -2.68
N ALA A 125 3.81 10.87 -1.50
CA ALA A 125 4.70 10.15 -0.60
C ALA A 125 4.07 8.85 -0.08
N LEU A 126 2.80 8.87 0.31
CA LEU A 126 2.05 7.70 0.79
C LEU A 126 1.88 6.64 -0.32
N ASN A 127 1.53 7.05 -1.53
CA ASN A 127 1.42 6.14 -2.67
C ASN A 127 2.77 5.49 -3.02
N LYS A 128 3.85 6.27 -2.98
CA LYS A 128 5.21 5.75 -3.20
C LYS A 128 5.63 4.78 -2.10
N LEU A 129 5.30 5.09 -0.84
CA LEU A 129 5.53 4.20 0.30
C LEU A 129 4.80 2.88 0.14
N LEU A 130 3.50 2.92 -0.18
CA LEU A 130 2.69 1.72 -0.42
C LEU A 130 3.32 0.84 -1.50
N LYS A 131 3.69 1.43 -2.63
CA LYS A 131 4.34 0.71 -3.74
C LYS A 131 5.66 0.09 -3.30
N ASN A 132 6.51 0.84 -2.60
CA ASN A 132 7.82 0.35 -2.15
C ASN A 132 7.68 -0.77 -1.12
N THR A 133 6.73 -0.67 -0.20
CA THR A 133 6.44 -1.72 0.80
C THR A 133 5.94 -2.99 0.12
N GLN A 134 5.01 -2.88 -0.84
CA GLN A 134 4.55 -4.03 -1.63
C GLN A 134 5.69 -4.71 -2.39
N GLN A 135 6.58 -3.91 -3.01
CA GLN A 135 7.77 -4.44 -3.67
C GLN A 135 8.68 -5.15 -2.67
N LEU A 136 9.00 -4.54 -1.53
CA LEU A 136 9.86 -5.14 -0.50
C LEU A 136 9.27 -6.43 0.08
N CYS A 137 7.97 -6.45 0.39
CA CYS A 137 7.26 -7.66 0.82
C CYS A 137 7.36 -8.79 -0.23
N SER A 138 7.28 -8.45 -1.51
CA SER A 138 7.48 -9.43 -2.59
C SER A 138 8.90 -9.98 -2.68
N LEU A 139 9.91 -9.24 -2.20
CA LEU A 139 11.31 -9.68 -2.16
C LEU A 139 11.64 -10.52 -0.93
N ILE A 140 10.97 -10.28 0.20
CA ILE A 140 11.28 -10.92 1.49
C ILE A 140 10.50 -12.22 1.68
N ASN A 141 9.32 -12.34 1.07
CA ASN A 141 8.47 -13.51 1.25
C ASN A 141 9.08 -14.78 0.62
N ASP A 142 9.79 -15.54 1.44
CA ASP A 142 9.98 -16.96 1.27
C ASP A 142 8.70 -17.72 1.73
N LYS A 143 8.48 -18.91 1.19
CA LYS A 143 7.17 -19.59 1.04
C LYS A 143 6.38 -19.94 2.32
N THR A 144 6.79 -19.53 3.51
CA THR A 144 6.22 -19.97 4.79
C THR A 144 5.43 -18.90 5.55
N VAL A 145 5.49 -17.63 5.15
CA VAL A 145 4.80 -16.54 5.84
C VAL A 145 3.99 -15.71 4.84
N LYS A 146 2.76 -15.34 5.20
CA LYS A 146 1.94 -14.31 4.53
C LYS A 146 2.78 -13.04 4.25
N PRO A 147 2.42 -12.12 3.31
CA PRO A 147 3.05 -10.79 3.20
C PRO A 147 3.42 -10.32 4.59
N SER A 148 4.71 -10.07 4.87
CA SER A 148 5.18 -9.90 6.25
C SER A 148 4.29 -8.88 6.95
N VAL A 149 3.34 -9.41 7.73
CA VAL A 149 2.31 -8.61 8.42
C VAL A 149 3.02 -7.65 9.35
N LEU A 150 4.13 -8.12 9.92
CA LEU A 150 5.06 -7.32 10.69
C LEU A 150 5.67 -6.18 9.88
N LEU A 151 6.18 -6.41 8.66
CA LEU A 151 6.79 -5.34 7.88
C LEU A 151 5.75 -4.28 7.47
N ASP A 152 4.59 -4.71 6.95
CA ASP A 152 3.53 -3.78 6.55
C ASP A 152 3.06 -2.93 7.73
N SER A 153 2.85 -3.55 8.89
CA SER A 153 2.46 -2.85 10.12
C SER A 153 3.53 -1.94 10.69
N VAL A 154 4.81 -2.33 10.63
CA VAL A 154 5.93 -1.46 11.02
C VAL A 154 5.99 -0.22 10.13
N VAL A 155 5.77 -0.37 8.82
CA VAL A 155 5.72 0.78 7.91
C VAL A 155 4.49 1.64 8.18
N ALA A 156 3.32 1.05 8.42
CA ALA A 156 2.11 1.78 8.80
C ALA A 156 2.33 2.61 10.09
N MET A 157 2.91 2.00 11.12
CA MET A 157 3.27 2.67 12.37
C MET A 157 4.30 3.78 12.16
N TRP A 158 5.30 3.55 11.30
CA TRP A 158 6.27 4.57 10.96
C TRP A 158 5.61 5.77 10.26
N VAL A 159 4.66 5.54 9.34
CA VAL A 159 3.89 6.60 8.69
C VAL A 159 3.14 7.42 9.73
N ILE A 160 2.36 6.77 10.60
CA ILE A 160 1.55 7.42 11.64
C ILE A 160 2.42 8.31 12.54
N ARG A 161 3.61 7.83 12.94
CA ARG A 161 4.53 8.58 13.82
C ARG A 161 5.26 9.73 13.14
N ASN A 162 5.39 9.71 11.81
CA ASN A 162 6.14 10.71 11.04
C ASN A 162 5.23 11.64 10.22
N LEU A 163 3.93 11.65 10.53
CA LEU A 163 3.01 12.59 9.89
C LEU A 163 3.43 14.05 10.13
N PRO A 164 3.19 14.95 9.15
CA PRO A 164 3.39 16.38 9.37
C PRO A 164 2.56 16.89 10.55
N ASP A 165 3.01 17.96 11.23
CA ASP A 165 2.34 18.49 12.43
C ASP A 165 0.84 18.76 12.24
N LYS A 166 0.43 19.22 11.04
CA LYS A 166 -0.99 19.43 10.69
C LYS A 166 -1.85 18.16 10.87
N TYR A 167 -1.27 16.99 10.66
CA TYR A 167 -1.93 15.69 10.68
C TYR A 167 -1.52 14.84 11.89
N LYS A 168 -0.79 15.41 12.86
CA LYS A 168 -0.32 14.66 14.03
C LYS A 168 -1.47 14.16 14.90
N THR A 169 -2.53 14.97 15.04
CA THR A 169 -3.71 14.62 15.84
C THR A 169 -4.44 13.39 15.30
N ILE A 170 -4.61 13.25 13.98
CA ILE A 170 -5.24 12.04 13.42
C ILE A 170 -4.34 10.82 13.62
N GLY A 171 -3.02 10.99 13.54
CA GLY A 171 -2.08 9.92 13.87
C GLY A 171 -2.24 9.43 15.31
N GLU A 172 -2.35 10.34 16.29
CA GLU A 172 -2.56 9.98 17.69
C GLU A 172 -3.92 9.32 17.95
N LEU A 173 -4.98 9.79 17.29
CA LEU A 173 -6.30 9.15 17.34
C LEU A 173 -6.26 7.73 16.77
N TRP A 174 -5.54 7.52 15.67
CA TRP A 174 -5.34 6.21 15.09
C TRP A 174 -4.65 5.25 16.05
N LEU A 175 -3.55 5.68 16.68
CA LEU A 175 -2.82 4.86 17.63
C LEU A 175 -3.71 4.43 18.80
N LYS A 176 -4.51 5.36 19.34
CA LYS A 176 -5.49 5.06 20.39
C LYS A 176 -6.56 4.07 19.92
N LYS A 177 -7.06 4.21 18.70
CA LYS A 177 -8.03 3.27 18.11
C LYS A 177 -7.42 1.86 18.03
N CYS A 178 -6.20 1.73 17.52
CA CYS A 178 -5.50 0.45 17.48
C CYS A 178 -5.28 -0.17 18.87
N GLU A 179 -4.97 0.65 19.88
CA GLU A 179 -4.82 0.19 21.27
C GLU A 179 -6.14 -0.35 21.84
N ILE A 180 -7.26 0.37 21.62
CA ILE A 180 -8.59 -0.03 22.10
C ILE A 180 -9.07 -1.30 21.40
N GLU A 181 -8.93 -1.37 20.07
CA GLU A 181 -9.38 -2.49 19.25
C GLU A 181 -8.43 -3.69 19.32
N LYS A 182 -7.24 -3.53 19.93
CA LYS A 182 -6.14 -4.50 19.91
C LYS A 182 -5.79 -4.92 18.48
N ALA A 183 -5.91 -3.98 17.54
CA ALA A 183 -5.70 -4.19 16.12
C ALA A 183 -4.29 -3.72 15.71
N THR A 184 -3.71 -4.40 14.73
CA THR A 184 -2.44 -3.98 14.12
C THR A 184 -2.76 -3.16 12.87
N PRO A 185 -2.22 -1.94 12.72
CA PRO A 185 -2.48 -1.14 11.53
C PRO A 185 -1.82 -1.75 10.31
N PHE A 186 -2.50 -1.69 9.17
CA PHE A 186 -1.93 -1.98 7.85
C PHE A 186 -1.75 -0.69 7.07
N LEU A 187 -0.74 -0.67 6.20
CA LEU A 187 -0.34 0.54 5.49
C LEU A 187 -1.46 1.05 4.58
N LYS A 188 -2.17 0.13 3.91
CA LYS A 188 -3.29 0.48 3.03
C LYS A 188 -4.41 1.18 3.81
N ASP A 189 -4.87 0.56 4.89
CA ASP A 189 -5.96 1.09 5.72
C ASP A 189 -5.58 2.45 6.32
N THR A 190 -4.33 2.57 6.78
CA THR A 190 -3.76 3.81 7.29
C THR A 190 -3.83 4.95 6.27
N ILE A 191 -3.48 4.66 5.00
CA ILE A 191 -3.54 5.65 3.92
C ILE A 191 -5.00 6.04 3.63
N GLU A 192 -5.91 5.07 3.60
CA GLU A 192 -7.33 5.30 3.29
C GLU A 192 -8.00 6.19 4.34
N GLU A 193 -7.82 5.94 5.64
CA GLU A 193 -8.47 6.76 6.67
C GLU A 193 -7.70 8.08 6.92
N LEU A 194 -6.41 8.19 6.56
CA LEU A 194 -5.75 9.50 6.41
C LEU A 194 -6.36 10.33 5.27
N HIS A 195 -6.64 9.73 4.12
CA HIS A 195 -7.30 10.41 3.01
C HIS A 195 -8.69 10.88 3.40
N ALA A 196 -9.48 10.02 4.06
CA ALA A 196 -10.81 10.37 4.54
C ALA A 196 -10.78 11.59 5.49
N TYR A 197 -9.79 11.64 6.39
CA TYR A 197 -9.61 12.76 7.31
C TYR A 197 -9.22 14.06 6.59
N ILE A 198 -8.33 13.99 5.60
CA ILE A 198 -7.92 15.15 4.81
C ILE A 198 -9.13 15.79 4.11
N ILE A 199 -9.97 14.97 3.48
CA ILE A 199 -11.18 15.43 2.79
C ILE A 199 -12.14 16.10 3.79
N GLN A 200 -12.44 15.44 4.91
CA GLN A 200 -13.34 15.98 5.93
C GLN A 200 -12.85 17.32 6.50
N THR A 201 -11.56 17.43 6.82
CA THR A 201 -11.02 18.67 7.40
C THR A 201 -10.93 19.82 6.40
N GLU A 202 -10.85 19.54 5.10
CA GLU A 202 -10.90 20.58 4.06
C GLU A 202 -12.33 21.08 3.86
N ASP A 203 -13.31 20.17 3.85
CA ASP A 203 -14.74 20.51 3.78
C ASP A 203 -15.21 21.32 5.00
N ASP A 204 -14.80 20.92 6.20
CA ASP A 204 -15.14 21.64 7.45
C ASP A 204 -14.52 23.05 7.46
N ALA A 205 -13.29 23.20 6.98
CA ALA A 205 -12.62 24.50 6.91
C ALA A 205 -13.25 25.44 5.88
N GLU A 206 -13.78 24.93 4.76
CA GLU A 206 -14.56 25.74 3.82
C GLU A 206 -15.92 26.14 4.40
N THR A 207 -16.56 25.22 5.12
CA THR A 207 -17.86 25.47 5.77
C THR A 207 -17.73 26.50 6.88
N GLU A 208 -16.70 26.42 7.71
CA GLU A 208 -16.39 27.43 8.75
C GLU A 208 -16.06 28.80 8.17
N LYS A 209 -15.33 28.86 7.06
CA LYS A 209 -15.07 30.12 6.34
C LYS A 209 -16.35 30.72 5.77
N ALA A 210 -17.24 29.90 5.20
CA ALA A 210 -18.52 30.35 4.68
C ALA A 210 -19.42 30.92 5.80
N LEU A 211 -19.50 30.21 6.94
CA LEU A 211 -20.25 30.65 8.12
C LEU A 211 -19.67 31.94 8.72
N SER A 212 -18.34 32.03 8.82
CA SER A 212 -17.65 33.23 9.32
C SER A 212 -17.84 34.43 8.38
N ALA A 213 -17.84 34.22 7.07
CA ALA A 213 -18.14 35.25 6.08
C ALA A 213 -19.61 35.71 6.13
N GLN A 214 -20.54 34.80 6.41
CA GLN A 214 -21.96 35.13 6.63
C GLN A 214 -22.18 35.93 7.92
N GLN A 215 -21.49 35.58 9.01
CA GLN A 215 -21.56 36.32 10.28
C GLN A 215 -20.95 37.73 10.14
N ASN A 216 -19.88 37.90 9.35
CA ASN A 216 -19.31 39.23 9.08
C ASN A 216 -20.19 40.08 8.15
N LYS A 217 -20.96 39.49 7.22
CA LYS A 217 -22.00 40.23 6.48
C LYS A 217 -23.14 40.73 7.37
N ASN A 218 -23.48 40.00 8.43
CA ASN A 218 -24.52 40.41 9.37
C ASN A 218 -24.06 41.45 10.42
N LYS A 219 -22.75 41.59 10.68
CA LYS A 219 -22.22 42.64 11.58
C LYS A 219 -22.16 44.03 10.96
N ASN A 220 -22.23 44.14 9.63
CA ASN A 220 -22.24 45.43 8.91
C ASN A 220 -23.65 45.92 8.54
N LYS A 221 -24.73 45.32 9.05
CA LYS A 221 -26.00 46.06 9.16
C LYS A 221 -25.87 47.01 10.34
N THR A 222 -25.49 48.26 10.04
CA THR A 222 -25.75 49.40 10.92
C THR A 222 -27.20 49.31 11.38
N THR A 223 -27.43 48.82 12.59
CA THR A 223 -28.75 48.89 13.21
C THR A 223 -29.05 50.37 13.33
N THR A 224 -30.06 50.85 12.60
CA THR A 224 -30.61 52.20 12.72
C THR A 224 -31.19 52.32 14.13
N ARG A 225 -30.33 52.65 15.10
CA ARG A 225 -30.70 52.77 16.51
C ARG A 225 -31.38 54.11 16.73
N CYS A 226 -32.52 54.08 17.42
CA CYS A 226 -33.12 55.25 18.04
C CYS A 226 -32.18 55.77 19.14
N SER A 227 -32.01 57.10 19.24
CA SER A 227 -31.06 57.73 20.16
C SER A 227 -31.61 59.03 20.74
N ASN A 228 -31.22 59.36 21.97
CA ASN A 228 -31.55 60.62 22.64
C ASN A 228 -33.03 60.96 22.61
N LYS A 229 -33.88 59.98 22.94
CA LYS A 229 -35.32 60.17 23.02
C LYS A 229 -36.04 60.51 21.70
N PHE A 230 -35.37 60.36 20.56
CA PHE A 230 -35.98 60.52 19.24
C PHE A 230 -36.05 59.19 18.50
N HIS A 231 -37.23 58.88 17.99
CA HIS A 231 -37.45 57.74 17.13
C HIS A 231 -36.77 57.97 15.77
N ASN A 232 -36.08 56.96 15.25
CA ASN A 232 -35.54 56.98 13.91
C ASN A 232 -36.62 56.43 12.95
N PRO A 233 -37.13 57.22 11.98
CA PRO A 233 -38.16 56.75 11.03
C PRO A 233 -37.74 55.55 10.17
N LEU A 234 -36.43 55.23 10.14
CA LEU A 234 -35.86 54.08 9.45
C LEU A 234 -35.65 52.87 10.38
N ALA A 235 -36.15 52.92 11.62
CA ALA A 235 -36.15 51.78 12.52
C ALA A 235 -37.22 50.75 12.12
N GLN A 236 -37.01 49.49 12.48
CA GLN A 236 -37.94 48.39 12.14
C GLN A 236 -39.14 48.28 13.11
N HIS A 237 -39.34 49.26 13.98
CA HIS A 237 -40.45 49.34 14.93
C HIS A 237 -41.16 50.69 14.79
N SER A 238 -42.41 50.79 15.24
CA SER A 238 -43.15 52.05 15.28
C SER A 238 -42.67 52.94 16.43
N GLU A 239 -42.89 54.26 16.32
CA GLU A 239 -42.54 55.22 17.37
C GLU A 239 -43.19 54.89 18.73
N GLU A 240 -44.43 54.40 18.70
CA GLU A 240 -45.21 53.96 19.86
C GLU A 240 -44.55 52.81 20.63
N ASP A 241 -43.84 51.92 19.92
CA ASP A 241 -43.16 50.77 20.50
C ASP A 241 -41.68 51.04 20.80
N CYS A 242 -41.14 52.18 20.35
CA CYS A 242 -39.74 52.57 20.56
C CYS A 242 -39.36 52.62 22.05
N TRP A 243 -40.29 53.11 22.88
CA TRP A 243 -40.10 53.30 24.33
C TRP A 243 -40.29 52.04 25.15
N LYS A 244 -40.96 51.03 24.58
CA LYS A 244 -41.08 49.71 25.20
C LYS A 244 -39.83 48.86 24.96
N ILE A 245 -39.19 49.06 23.81
CA ILE A 245 -38.02 48.29 23.36
C ILE A 245 -36.70 48.86 23.92
N HIS A 246 -36.64 50.18 24.16
CA HIS A 246 -35.47 50.88 24.70
C HIS A 246 -35.79 51.67 25.98
N PRO A 247 -36.22 51.02 27.08
CA PRO A 247 -36.56 51.69 28.34
C PRO A 247 -35.36 52.41 29.01
N GLU A 248 -34.13 52.07 28.61
CA GLU A 248 -32.88 52.59 29.15
C GLU A 248 -32.40 53.94 28.57
N LYS A 249 -33.15 54.58 27.65
CA LYS A 249 -32.79 55.85 27.01
C LYS A 249 -33.87 56.93 27.18
#